data_AF-A0A955JL51-F1
#
_entry.id   AF-A0A955JL51-F1
#
_cell.length_a   1.000
_cell.length_b   1.000
_cell.length_c   1.000
_cell.angle_alpha   90.00
_cell.angle_beta   90.00
_cell.angle_gamma   90.00
#
_symmetry.space_group_name_H-M   'P 1'
#
loop_
_entity.id
_entity.type
_entity.pdbx_description
1 polymer ?
#
loop_
_entity_poly.entity_id
_entity_poly.type
_entity_poly.pdbx_seq_one_letter_code
_entity_poly.pdbx_strand_id
1 'polypeptide(L)'
;MKQLKFEHSFVKDIIEGSRRTTIRIDDKHLQVGETVQVVDKVSSNKPQEWEVPGELTITGKQEFILSTLPLELLKDAEIGAANREQLYTFLRRFYGESISEDTVITLFTFQFEAYQQPVPYLVKTALEKENKPESVFVYADGGSRGNPGPSAAGFVIESEDKTVLQTWNKYLGITTNNQAEYHGLVAALEWCKQQHIQEVHVRLDSLLVVNQMNGQ
;
A
#
# COMPACT_ATOMS: atom_id res chain seq x y z
N MET A 1 1.14 -8.28 -11.69
CA MET A 1 1.20 -8.97 -10.38
C MET A 1 -0.23 -9.21 -9.91
N LYS A 2 -0.53 -10.34 -9.28
CA LYS A 2 -1.89 -10.59 -8.75
C LYS A 2 -2.13 -9.71 -7.54
N GLN A 3 -3.39 -9.35 -7.31
CA GLN A 3 -3.80 -8.45 -6.24
C GLN A 3 -4.97 -9.06 -5.47
N LEU A 4 -4.93 -8.98 -4.14
CA LEU A 4 -6.05 -9.30 -3.27
C LEU A 4 -6.51 -8.04 -2.56
N LYS A 5 -7.81 -7.77 -2.67
CA LYS A 5 -8.44 -6.57 -2.11
C LYS A 5 -9.14 -6.93 -0.80
N PHE A 6 -8.90 -6.15 0.22
CA PHE A 6 -9.44 -6.36 1.56
C PHE A 6 -10.09 -5.09 2.11
N GLU A 7 -11.01 -5.26 3.05
CA GLU A 7 -11.55 -4.12 3.79
C GLU A 7 -10.49 -3.54 4.73
N HIS A 8 -10.53 -2.23 4.93
CA HIS A 8 -9.51 -1.49 5.66
C HIS A 8 -9.22 -2.00 7.07
N SER A 9 -10.26 -2.41 7.80
CA SER A 9 -10.10 -2.98 9.14
C SER A 9 -9.28 -4.27 9.14
N PHE A 10 -9.47 -5.13 8.13
CA PHE A 10 -8.74 -6.38 8.04
C PHE A 10 -7.28 -6.17 7.63
N VAL A 11 -7.01 -5.17 6.80
CA VAL A 11 -5.64 -4.84 6.40
C VAL A 11 -4.82 -4.34 7.58
N LYS A 12 -5.41 -3.52 8.46
CA LYS A 12 -4.77 -3.12 9.72
C LYS A 12 -4.36 -4.34 10.56
N ASP A 13 -5.29 -5.28 10.72
CA ASP A 13 -5.02 -6.51 11.45
C ASP A 13 -3.91 -7.37 10.80
N ILE A 14 -3.85 -7.42 9.45
CA ILE A 14 -2.76 -8.08 8.71
C ILE A 14 -1.41 -7.42 9.02
N ILE A 15 -1.35 -6.08 8.96
CA ILE A 15 -0.13 -5.30 9.20
C ILE A 15 0.37 -5.50 10.63
N GLU A 16 -0.54 -5.51 11.61
CA GLU A 16 -0.24 -5.80 13.02
C GLU A 16 0.14 -7.27 13.26
N GLY A 17 -0.06 -8.14 12.25
CA GLY A 17 0.27 -9.56 12.29
C GLY A 17 -0.74 -10.40 13.08
N SER A 18 -1.90 -9.84 13.45
CA SER A 18 -2.97 -10.50 14.20
C SER A 18 -3.88 -11.36 13.31
N ARG A 19 -3.86 -11.15 11.98
CA ARG A 19 -4.59 -11.94 10.98
C ARG A 19 -3.67 -12.46 9.89
N ARG A 20 -3.82 -13.74 9.55
CA ARG A 20 -2.92 -14.45 8.61
C ARG A 20 -3.63 -15.43 7.70
N THR A 21 -4.96 -15.42 7.69
CA THR A 21 -5.78 -16.35 6.92
C THR A 21 -6.78 -15.58 6.08
N THR A 22 -6.99 -15.98 4.83
CA THR A 22 -8.03 -15.43 3.96
C THR A 22 -8.95 -16.52 3.43
N ILE A 23 -10.26 -16.25 3.42
CA ILE A 23 -11.28 -17.18 2.91
C ILE A 23 -11.60 -16.84 1.44
N ARG A 24 -11.51 -17.85 0.57
CA ARG A 24 -11.82 -17.73 -0.85
C ARG A 24 -12.78 -18.83 -1.31
N ILE A 25 -13.54 -18.53 -2.36
CA ILE A 25 -14.45 -19.46 -3.03
C ILE A 25 -14.06 -19.45 -4.50
N ASP A 26 -13.84 -20.64 -5.07
CA ASP A 26 -13.46 -20.83 -6.49
C ASP A 26 -12.18 -20.10 -6.95
N ASP A 27 -11.28 -19.71 -6.04
CA ASP A 27 -10.03 -19.04 -6.40
C ASP A 27 -8.94 -20.06 -6.78
N LYS A 28 -9.06 -20.57 -8.01
CA LYS A 28 -8.11 -21.54 -8.60
C LYS A 28 -6.75 -20.93 -8.93
N HIS A 29 -6.62 -19.61 -8.82
CA HIS A 29 -5.44 -18.91 -9.30
C HIS A 29 -4.39 -18.72 -8.21
N LEU A 30 -4.71 -18.85 -6.92
CA LEU A 30 -3.72 -18.74 -5.84
C LEU A 30 -3.05 -20.08 -5.53
N GLN A 31 -1.73 -20.07 -5.43
CA GLN A 31 -0.92 -21.24 -5.08
C GLN A 31 0.01 -20.96 -3.90
N VAL A 32 0.37 -22.02 -3.17
CA VAL A 32 1.40 -21.93 -2.11
C VAL A 32 2.73 -21.51 -2.73
N GLY A 33 3.42 -20.57 -2.09
CA GLY A 33 4.64 -19.92 -2.58
C GLY A 33 4.38 -18.73 -3.50
N GLU A 34 3.11 -18.46 -3.86
CA GLU A 34 2.78 -17.28 -4.66
C GLU A 34 2.74 -16.01 -3.81
N THR A 35 3.32 -14.94 -4.34
CA THR A 35 3.28 -13.60 -3.77
C THR A 35 2.27 -12.74 -4.51
N VAL A 36 1.37 -12.08 -3.77
CA VAL A 36 0.35 -11.19 -4.31
C VAL A 36 0.30 -9.89 -3.53
N GLN A 37 -0.08 -8.80 -4.19
CA GLN A 37 -0.18 -7.49 -3.54
C GLN A 37 -1.45 -7.41 -2.70
N VAL A 38 -1.34 -6.80 -1.52
CA VAL A 38 -2.47 -6.46 -0.65
C VAL A 38 -2.98 -5.10 -1.04
N VAL A 39 -4.26 -4.98 -1.40
CA VAL A 39 -4.91 -3.70 -1.68
C VAL A 39 -5.84 -3.35 -0.53
N ASP A 40 -5.54 -2.24 0.12
CA ASP A 40 -6.33 -1.64 1.19
C ASP A 40 -7.44 -0.76 0.64
N LYS A 41 -8.68 -1.20 0.81
CA LYS A 41 -9.87 -0.39 0.51
C LYS A 41 -10.15 0.61 1.65
N VAL A 42 -9.26 1.58 1.86
CA VAL A 42 -9.40 2.64 2.89
C VAL A 42 -10.80 3.26 2.87
N SER A 43 -11.29 3.55 1.67
CA SER A 43 -12.67 3.93 1.39
C SER A 43 -13.27 2.97 0.34
N SER A 44 -14.18 2.07 0.75
CA SER A 44 -14.73 1.02 -0.14
C SER A 44 -15.36 1.56 -1.44
N ASN A 45 -15.82 2.82 -1.44
CA ASN A 45 -16.47 3.48 -2.59
C ASN A 45 -15.57 4.44 -3.38
N LYS A 46 -14.29 4.58 -3.01
CA LYS A 46 -13.35 5.51 -3.65
C LYS A 46 -12.02 4.83 -3.99
N PRO A 47 -11.93 4.16 -5.15
CA PRO A 47 -10.74 3.39 -5.54
C PRO A 47 -9.43 4.20 -5.58
N GLN A 48 -9.51 5.51 -5.80
CA GLN A 48 -8.37 6.43 -5.81
C GLN A 48 -7.73 6.65 -4.43
N GLU A 49 -8.45 6.33 -3.35
CA GLU A 49 -7.95 6.40 -1.98
C GLU A 49 -7.39 5.04 -1.52
N TRP A 50 -7.40 4.00 -2.38
CA TRP A 50 -6.90 2.68 -2.02
C TRP A 50 -5.39 2.66 -1.99
N GLU A 51 -4.85 1.94 -1.02
CA GLU A 51 -3.41 1.84 -0.79
C GLU A 51 -2.93 0.42 -1.01
N VAL A 52 -1.62 0.23 -1.19
CA VAL A 52 -1.01 -1.10 -1.29
C VAL A 52 0.09 -1.15 -0.24
N PRO A 53 -0.22 -1.59 1.00
CA PRO A 53 0.72 -1.51 2.12
C PRO A 53 1.81 -2.58 2.08
N GLY A 54 1.70 -3.59 1.23
CA GLY A 54 2.65 -4.67 1.15
C GLY A 54 2.20 -5.83 0.28
N GLU A 55 2.89 -6.95 0.44
CA GLU A 55 2.64 -8.19 -0.26
C GLU A 55 2.38 -9.31 0.73
N LEU A 56 1.53 -10.26 0.33
CA LEU A 56 1.35 -11.51 1.04
C LEU A 56 1.94 -12.65 0.21
N THR A 57 2.64 -13.55 0.88
CA THR A 57 3.11 -14.81 0.32
C THR A 57 2.27 -15.93 0.90
N ILE A 58 1.61 -16.70 0.04
CA ILE A 58 0.77 -17.81 0.44
C ILE A 58 1.65 -18.93 1.00
N THR A 59 1.42 -19.31 2.26
CA THR A 59 2.20 -20.34 2.97
C THR A 59 1.43 -21.65 3.14
N GLY A 60 0.10 -21.62 3.00
CA GLY A 60 -0.73 -22.82 3.08
C GLY A 60 -2.05 -22.68 2.35
N LYS A 61 -2.62 -23.82 1.98
CA LYS A 61 -3.89 -23.95 1.28
C LYS A 61 -4.64 -25.16 1.82
N GLN A 62 -5.89 -24.97 2.24
CA GLN A 62 -6.76 -26.04 2.71
C GLN A 62 -8.18 -25.83 2.16
N GLU A 63 -8.80 -26.89 1.65
CA GLU A 63 -10.15 -26.85 1.09
C GLU A 63 -11.13 -27.57 2.02
N PHE A 64 -12.30 -26.98 2.21
CA PHE A 64 -13.35 -27.50 3.07
C PHE A 64 -14.71 -27.35 2.42
N ILE A 65 -15.64 -28.25 2.76
CA ILE A 65 -17.06 -27.99 2.57
C ILE A 65 -17.49 -27.02 3.68
N LEU A 66 -18.25 -25.98 3.33
CA LEU A 66 -18.59 -24.90 4.25
C LEU A 66 -19.22 -25.44 5.54
N SER A 67 -20.15 -26.38 5.47
CA SER A 67 -20.80 -27.02 6.63
C SER A 67 -19.88 -27.83 7.54
N THR A 68 -18.73 -28.29 7.05
CA THR A 68 -17.78 -29.12 7.80
C THR A 68 -16.53 -28.36 8.24
N LEU A 69 -16.35 -27.11 7.79
CA LEU A 69 -15.21 -26.27 8.17
C LEU A 69 -15.09 -26.14 9.71
N PRO A 70 -13.95 -26.51 10.31
CA PRO A 70 -13.71 -26.27 11.74
C PRO A 70 -13.59 -24.76 12.02
N LEU A 71 -14.48 -24.22 12.86
CA LEU A 71 -14.60 -22.77 13.08
C LEU A 71 -13.41 -22.17 13.83
N GLU A 72 -12.66 -22.98 14.57
CA GLU A 72 -11.42 -22.58 15.24
C GLU A 72 -10.35 -22.08 14.25
N LEU A 73 -10.37 -22.56 13.01
CA LEU A 73 -9.45 -22.13 11.94
C LEU A 73 -9.74 -20.71 11.45
N LEU A 74 -10.93 -20.18 11.76
CA LEU A 74 -11.32 -18.82 11.39
C LEU A 74 -10.81 -17.76 12.36
N LYS A 75 -10.23 -18.15 13.50
CA LYS A 75 -9.75 -17.22 14.53
C LYS A 75 -8.82 -16.14 13.96
N ASP A 76 -8.05 -16.47 12.93
CA ASP A 76 -7.08 -15.57 12.29
C ASP A 76 -7.52 -15.11 10.87
N ALA A 77 -8.77 -15.39 10.48
CA ALA A 77 -9.37 -15.03 9.19
C ALA A 77 -10.13 -13.68 9.22
N GLU A 78 -10.64 -13.22 8.07
CA GLU A 78 -11.34 -11.92 7.92
C GLU A 78 -12.48 -11.72 8.92
N ILE A 79 -13.25 -12.77 9.13
CA ILE A 79 -14.42 -12.74 10.01
C ILE A 79 -14.04 -12.93 11.49
N GLY A 80 -12.87 -13.52 11.74
CA GLY A 80 -12.42 -13.93 13.06
C GLY A 80 -13.26 -15.01 13.72
N ALA A 81 -13.23 -15.03 15.05
CA ALA A 81 -14.03 -15.96 15.84
C ALA A 81 -15.52 -15.69 15.58
N ALA A 82 -16.15 -16.61 14.84
CA ALA A 82 -17.52 -16.47 14.38
C ALA A 82 -18.26 -17.80 14.50
N ASN A 83 -19.58 -17.73 14.68
CA ASN A 83 -20.45 -18.89 14.56
C ASN A 83 -20.83 -19.14 13.08
N ARG A 84 -21.54 -20.25 12.82
CA ARG A 84 -21.98 -20.63 11.47
C ARG A 84 -22.80 -19.54 10.79
N GLU A 85 -23.82 -19.02 11.47
CA GLU A 85 -24.73 -18.01 10.91
C GLU A 85 -23.98 -16.75 10.48
N GLN A 86 -23.06 -16.28 11.31
CA GLN A 86 -22.18 -15.15 11.01
C GLN A 86 -21.30 -15.44 9.80
N LEU A 87 -20.73 -16.64 9.70
CA LEU A 87 -19.91 -17.07 8.55
C LEU A 87 -20.70 -17.06 7.24
N TYR A 88 -21.92 -17.63 7.22
CA TYR A 88 -22.77 -17.60 6.02
C TYR A 88 -23.12 -16.15 5.64
N THR A 89 -23.50 -15.33 6.61
CA THR A 89 -23.85 -13.91 6.38
C THR A 89 -22.67 -13.14 5.80
N PHE A 90 -21.48 -13.35 6.36
CA PHE A 90 -20.25 -12.76 5.88
C PHE A 90 -19.95 -13.17 4.43
N LEU A 91 -19.98 -14.46 4.11
CA LEU A 91 -19.69 -14.93 2.76
C LEU A 91 -20.72 -14.45 1.74
N ARG A 92 -22.01 -14.45 2.08
CA ARG A 92 -23.10 -13.96 1.20
C ARG A 92 -22.94 -12.49 0.84
N ARG A 93 -22.41 -11.68 1.76
CA ARG A 93 -22.10 -10.26 1.48
C ARG A 93 -21.11 -10.09 0.32
N PHE A 94 -20.18 -11.03 0.13
CA PHE A 94 -19.13 -10.93 -0.89
C PHE A 94 -19.39 -11.80 -2.14
N TYR A 95 -19.98 -12.99 -1.96
CA TYR A 95 -20.17 -13.99 -3.00
C TYR A 95 -21.63 -14.22 -3.39
N GLY A 96 -22.58 -13.53 -2.73
CA GLY A 96 -24.01 -13.58 -3.05
C GLY A 96 -24.80 -14.67 -2.32
N GLU A 97 -26.12 -14.68 -2.52
CA GLU A 97 -27.05 -15.60 -1.83
C GLU A 97 -26.92 -17.07 -2.22
N SER A 98 -26.15 -17.39 -3.26
CA SER A 98 -25.90 -18.77 -3.70
C SER A 98 -25.05 -19.59 -2.71
N ILE A 99 -24.48 -18.96 -1.68
CA ILE A 99 -23.71 -19.64 -0.64
C ILE A 99 -24.62 -20.55 0.19
N SER A 100 -24.32 -21.84 0.08
CA SER A 100 -25.00 -22.96 0.75
C SER A 100 -24.04 -23.78 1.60
N GLU A 101 -24.59 -24.72 2.36
CA GLU A 101 -23.84 -25.64 3.23
C GLU A 101 -22.81 -26.49 2.49
N ASP A 102 -23.07 -26.81 1.22
CA ASP A 102 -22.20 -27.62 0.36
C ASP A 102 -21.14 -26.82 -0.38
N THR A 103 -21.10 -25.49 -0.18
CA THR A 103 -20.16 -24.62 -0.88
C THR A 103 -18.73 -24.99 -0.50
N VAL A 104 -17.88 -25.24 -1.50
CA VAL A 104 -16.46 -25.49 -1.28
C VAL A 104 -15.75 -24.16 -1.09
N ILE A 105 -15.05 -24.05 0.03
CA ILE A 105 -14.24 -22.89 0.37
C ILE A 105 -12.78 -23.28 0.50
N THR A 106 -11.90 -22.33 0.27
CA THR A 106 -10.46 -22.47 0.46
C THR A 106 -10.00 -21.49 1.52
N LEU A 107 -9.30 -22.00 2.53
CA LEU A 107 -8.52 -21.21 3.45
C LEU A 107 -7.09 -21.12 2.93
N PHE A 108 -6.62 -19.89 2.74
CA PHE A 108 -5.23 -19.61 2.46
C PHE A 108 -4.58 -18.99 3.68
N THR A 109 -3.52 -19.61 4.19
CA THR A 109 -2.65 -18.97 5.17
C THR A 109 -1.53 -18.24 4.44
N PHE A 110 -1.08 -17.13 5.01
CA PHE A 110 -0.06 -16.30 4.40
C PHE A 110 0.89 -15.70 5.42
N GLN A 111 2.05 -15.29 4.91
CA GLN A 111 2.93 -14.34 5.58
C GLN A 111 2.79 -12.99 4.87
N PHE A 112 2.65 -11.93 5.66
CA PHE A 112 2.60 -10.57 5.14
C PHE A 112 3.96 -9.91 5.30
N GLU A 113 4.43 -9.30 4.24
CA GLU A 113 5.58 -8.42 4.23
C GLU A 113 5.09 -7.03 3.88
N ALA A 114 5.10 -6.14 4.87
CA ALA A 114 4.84 -4.72 4.63
C ALA A 114 5.88 -4.22 3.64
N TYR A 115 5.44 -3.48 2.62
CA TYR A 115 6.39 -2.66 1.89
C TYR A 115 7.04 -1.75 2.92
N GLN A 116 8.36 -1.72 2.90
CA GLN A 116 9.09 -0.75 3.70
C GLN A 116 8.65 0.63 3.22
N GLN A 117 7.72 1.24 3.95
CA GLN A 117 7.72 2.69 4.12
C GLN A 117 9.16 3.04 4.47
N PRO A 118 9.75 4.09 3.88
CA PRO A 118 11.13 4.40 4.16
C PRO A 118 11.29 4.55 5.67
N VAL A 119 12.44 4.08 6.14
CA VAL A 119 12.96 4.23 7.50
C VAL A 119 12.42 5.50 8.16
N PRO A 120 11.87 5.46 9.39
CA PRO A 120 11.32 6.62 10.04
C PRO A 120 12.42 7.65 10.29
N TYR A 121 12.59 8.56 9.35
CA TYR A 121 13.02 9.93 9.60
C TYR A 121 11.83 10.87 9.38
N LEU A 122 10.68 10.50 9.94
CA LEU A 122 9.75 11.47 10.48
C LEU A 122 10.24 11.82 11.88
N VAL A 123 11.27 12.65 11.98
CA VAL A 123 11.23 13.59 13.10
C VAL A 123 10.09 14.53 12.74
N LYS A 124 8.93 14.32 13.37
CA LYS A 124 7.82 15.28 13.41
C LYS A 124 8.28 16.53 14.18
N THR A 125 9.32 17.20 13.72
CA THR A 125 9.61 18.56 14.09
C THR A 125 9.27 19.37 12.87
N ALA A 126 8.16 20.12 12.96
CA ALA A 126 8.13 21.39 12.24
C ALA A 126 9.48 22.06 12.52
N LEU A 127 10.17 22.53 11.48
CA LEU A 127 11.42 23.23 11.68
C LEU A 127 11.14 24.35 12.68
N GLU A 128 11.86 24.34 13.81
CA GLU A 128 11.69 25.38 14.82
C GLU A 128 11.84 26.73 14.12
N LYS A 129 10.97 27.70 14.42
CA LYS A 129 10.89 28.97 13.68
C LYS A 129 12.24 29.69 13.57
N GLU A 130 13.12 29.50 14.54
CA GLU A 130 14.45 30.12 14.61
C GLU A 130 15.54 29.38 13.79
N ASN A 131 15.31 28.13 13.39
CA ASN A 131 16.31 27.27 12.70
C ASN A 131 15.84 26.82 11.31
N LYS A 132 14.88 27.51 10.72
CA LYS A 132 14.40 27.16 9.39
C LYS A 132 15.30 27.77 8.32
N PRO A 133 15.93 26.96 7.44
CA PRO A 133 16.78 27.49 6.40
C PRO A 133 15.96 28.28 5.38
N GLU A 134 16.56 29.34 4.86
CA GLU A 134 15.94 30.17 3.81
C GLU A 134 15.87 29.41 2.48
N SER A 135 16.91 28.60 2.21
CA SER A 135 17.11 27.79 1.01
C SER A 135 17.21 26.30 1.34
N VAL A 136 16.73 25.44 0.42
CA VAL A 136 16.92 23.98 0.51
C VAL A 136 17.22 23.37 -0.85
N PHE A 137 17.86 22.21 -0.85
CA PHE A 137 18.00 21.34 -2.01
C PHE A 137 16.92 20.25 -1.97
N VAL A 138 16.18 20.11 -3.07
CA VAL A 138 15.19 19.06 -3.26
C VAL A 138 15.71 18.07 -4.28
N TYR A 139 15.74 16.79 -3.90
CA TYR A 139 15.94 15.67 -4.81
C TYR A 139 14.64 14.90 -4.86
N ALA A 140 14.15 14.60 -6.05
CA ALA A 140 12.99 13.74 -6.21
C ALA A 140 13.24 12.73 -7.33
N ASP A 141 12.65 11.56 -7.18
CA ASP A 141 12.73 10.48 -8.14
C ASP A 141 11.40 9.70 -8.13
N GLY A 142 11.10 9.06 -9.25
CA GLY A 142 9.99 8.14 -9.36
C GLY A 142 10.25 7.11 -10.44
N GLY A 143 9.97 5.86 -10.11
CA GLY A 143 10.23 4.74 -10.99
C GLY A 143 8.96 3.96 -11.25
N SER A 144 8.78 3.51 -12.49
CA SER A 144 7.71 2.58 -12.86
C SER A 144 8.26 1.30 -13.50
N ARG A 145 7.82 0.14 -13.02
CA ARG A 145 8.11 -1.17 -13.62
C ARG A 145 7.16 -1.45 -14.79
N GLY A 146 7.39 -0.77 -15.91
CA GLY A 146 6.52 -0.73 -17.09
C GLY A 146 5.99 0.68 -17.35
N ASN A 147 5.39 0.93 -18.52
CA ASN A 147 4.90 2.27 -18.88
C ASN A 147 3.51 2.23 -19.56
N PRO A 148 2.41 2.05 -18.79
CA PRO A 148 2.33 2.09 -17.32
C PRO A 148 2.65 0.76 -16.62
N GLY A 149 3.00 0.82 -15.33
CA GLY A 149 3.30 -0.35 -14.49
C GLY A 149 3.29 -0.01 -13.00
N PRO A 150 3.57 -0.96 -12.09
CA PRO A 150 3.74 -0.68 -10.66
C PRO A 150 4.82 0.37 -10.44
N SER A 151 4.49 1.45 -9.73
CA SER A 151 5.39 2.59 -9.57
C SER A 151 5.47 3.08 -8.13
N ALA A 152 6.56 3.75 -7.81
CA ALA A 152 6.76 4.47 -6.57
C ALA A 152 7.46 5.79 -6.85
N ALA A 153 7.35 6.73 -5.92
CA ALA A 153 8.09 7.98 -5.94
C ALA A 153 8.65 8.30 -4.57
N GLY A 154 9.64 9.18 -4.53
CA GLY A 154 10.22 9.67 -3.30
C GLY A 154 10.91 11.01 -3.48
N PHE A 155 11.23 11.64 -2.35
CA PHE A 155 12.05 12.82 -2.31
C PHE A 155 12.95 12.87 -1.07
N VAL A 156 14.01 13.66 -1.16
CA VAL A 156 14.90 14.06 -0.08
C VAL A 156 15.05 15.57 -0.11
N ILE A 157 14.99 16.21 1.05
CA ILE A 157 15.23 17.64 1.23
C ILE A 157 16.47 17.79 2.11
N GLU A 158 17.45 18.55 1.63
CA GLU A 158 18.70 18.85 2.33
C GLU A 158 18.80 20.37 2.57
N SER A 159 19.37 20.77 3.70
CA SER A 159 19.88 22.13 3.90
C SER A 159 21.23 22.32 3.20
N GLU A 160 21.75 23.55 3.20
CA GLU A 160 23.02 23.89 2.54
C GLU A 160 24.23 23.14 3.08
N ASP A 161 24.21 22.79 4.37
CA ASP A 161 25.24 21.98 5.04
C ASP A 161 25.08 20.47 4.77
N LYS A 162 24.16 20.07 3.87
CA LYS A 162 23.79 18.69 3.53
C LYS A 162 23.09 17.92 4.65
N THR A 163 22.58 18.60 5.67
CA THR A 163 21.72 17.96 6.66
C THR A 163 20.39 17.60 6.00
N VAL A 164 20.00 16.32 6.08
CA VAL A 164 18.71 15.86 5.57
C VAL A 164 17.60 16.35 6.49
N LEU A 165 16.75 17.25 5.97
CA LEU A 165 15.63 17.85 6.69
C LEU A 165 14.37 16.99 6.60
N GLN A 166 14.14 16.33 5.45
CA GLN A 166 12.97 15.50 5.22
C GLN A 166 13.24 14.44 4.16
N THR A 167 12.68 13.26 4.35
CA THR A 167 12.54 12.25 3.29
C THR A 167 11.09 11.81 3.17
N TRP A 168 10.70 11.35 1.99
CA TRP A 168 9.39 10.78 1.74
C TRP A 168 9.49 9.75 0.64
N ASN A 169 8.66 8.71 0.72
CA ASN A 169 8.36 7.88 -0.43
C ASN A 169 6.92 7.38 -0.37
N LYS A 170 6.41 6.96 -1.53
CA LYS A 170 5.08 6.41 -1.66
C LYS A 170 5.01 5.46 -2.84
N TYR A 171 4.41 4.30 -2.61
CA TYR A 171 3.92 3.45 -3.70
C TYR A 171 2.70 4.10 -4.35
N LEU A 172 2.74 4.28 -5.66
CA LEU A 172 1.74 5.03 -6.43
C LEU A 172 0.71 4.14 -7.14
N GLY A 173 0.80 2.81 -6.97
CA GLY A 173 -0.03 1.88 -7.75
C GLY A 173 0.48 1.75 -9.18
N ILE A 174 -0.44 1.74 -10.15
CA ILE A 174 -0.10 1.61 -11.59
C ILE A 174 -0.09 2.99 -12.23
N THR A 175 1.08 3.47 -12.64
CA THR A 175 1.23 4.76 -13.33
C THR A 175 2.36 4.70 -14.37
N THR A 176 2.56 5.77 -15.14
CA THR A 176 3.71 5.89 -16.07
C THR A 176 4.97 6.33 -15.34
N ASN A 177 6.13 6.14 -15.96
CA ASN A 177 7.40 6.58 -15.37
C ASN A 177 7.41 8.10 -15.11
N ASN A 178 7.05 8.90 -16.11
CA ASN A 178 7.04 10.35 -16.00
C ASN A 178 6.06 10.84 -14.93
N GLN A 179 4.89 10.19 -14.82
CA GLN A 179 3.96 10.50 -13.74
C GLN A 179 4.59 10.20 -12.39
N ALA A 180 5.27 9.06 -12.21
CA ALA A 180 5.94 8.73 -10.95
C ALA A 180 6.97 9.81 -10.55
N GLU A 181 7.83 10.24 -11.47
CA GLU A 181 8.81 11.30 -11.22
C GLU A 181 8.14 12.62 -10.78
N TYR A 182 7.04 13.01 -11.44
CA TYR A 182 6.27 14.20 -11.06
C TYR A 182 5.65 14.11 -9.66
N HIS A 183 5.17 12.93 -9.24
CA HIS A 183 4.59 12.77 -7.91
C HIS A 183 5.64 13.01 -6.81
N GLY A 184 6.87 12.55 -7.00
CA GLY A 184 7.97 12.83 -6.07
C GLY A 184 8.25 14.32 -5.94
N LEU A 185 8.36 15.01 -7.09
CA LEU A 185 8.60 16.46 -7.12
C LEU A 185 7.47 17.27 -6.48
N VAL A 186 6.21 16.97 -6.82
CA VAL A 186 5.05 17.67 -6.26
C VAL A 186 4.99 17.51 -4.75
N ALA A 187 5.18 16.29 -4.24
CA ALA A 187 5.18 16.04 -2.81
C ALA A 187 6.28 16.83 -2.07
N ALA A 188 7.47 16.94 -2.66
CA ALA A 188 8.56 17.73 -2.10
C ALA A 188 8.21 19.23 -2.03
N LEU A 189 7.67 19.78 -3.12
CA LEU A 189 7.28 21.18 -3.19
C LEU A 189 6.12 21.52 -2.24
N GLU A 190 5.17 20.61 -2.06
CA GLU A 190 4.10 20.74 -1.08
C GLU A 190 4.65 20.83 0.35
N TRP A 191 5.64 19.99 0.69
CA TRP A 191 6.34 20.07 1.97
C TRP A 191 7.06 21.42 2.13
N CYS A 192 7.83 21.86 1.12
CA CYS A 192 8.54 23.14 1.16
C CYS A 192 7.57 24.31 1.38
N LYS A 193 6.42 24.27 0.70
CA LYS A 193 5.35 25.26 0.84
C LYS A 193 4.76 25.27 2.25
N GLN A 194 4.48 24.09 2.82
CA GLN A 194 3.95 23.97 4.19
C GLN A 194 4.95 24.47 5.23
N GLN A 195 6.24 24.23 5.02
CA GLN A 195 7.27 24.78 5.90
C GLN A 195 7.51 26.27 5.64
N HIS A 196 7.01 26.86 4.56
CA HIS A 196 7.27 28.23 4.09
C HIS A 196 8.72 28.49 3.64
N ILE A 197 9.40 27.50 3.07
CA ILE A 197 10.76 27.68 2.52
C ILE A 197 10.72 28.74 1.40
N GLN A 198 11.69 29.65 1.37
CA GLN A 198 11.69 30.77 0.42
C GLN A 198 12.35 30.40 -0.90
N GLU A 199 13.46 29.66 -0.84
CA GLU A 199 14.23 29.24 -2.01
C GLU A 199 14.36 27.72 -2.08
N VAL A 200 14.06 27.14 -3.25
CA VAL A 200 14.09 25.70 -3.46
C VAL A 200 14.91 25.38 -4.70
N HIS A 201 16.02 24.68 -4.50
CA HIS A 201 16.88 24.19 -5.57
C HIS A 201 16.51 22.75 -5.91
N VAL A 202 15.71 22.59 -6.96
CA VAL A 202 15.28 21.26 -7.45
C VAL A 202 16.40 20.61 -8.27
N ARG A 203 16.78 19.38 -7.89
CA ARG A 203 17.77 18.53 -8.55
C ARG A 203 17.10 17.22 -8.95
N LEU A 204 16.93 17.01 -10.25
CA LEU A 204 16.32 15.81 -10.82
C LEU A 204 17.26 15.21 -11.86
N ASP A 205 17.20 13.90 -12.01
CA ASP A 205 17.89 13.15 -13.07
C ASP A 205 17.01 12.98 -14.33
N SER A 206 15.71 13.25 -14.22
CA SER A 206 14.79 13.27 -15.37
C SER A 206 14.90 14.54 -16.21
N LEU A 207 15.56 14.41 -17.35
CA LEU A 207 15.67 15.49 -18.34
C LEU A 207 14.30 15.97 -18.83
N LEU A 208 13.32 15.06 -18.96
CA LEU A 208 11.97 15.42 -19.42
C LEU A 208 11.29 16.36 -18.42
N VAL A 209 11.29 16.01 -17.13
CA VAL A 209 10.67 16.82 -16.09
C VAL A 209 11.38 18.18 -15.98
N VAL A 210 12.72 18.18 -16.03
CA VAL A 210 13.51 19.41 -16.02
C VAL A 210 13.15 20.33 -17.19
N ASN A 211 13.05 19.80 -18.41
CA ASN A 211 12.72 20.60 -19.59
C ASN A 211 11.30 21.18 -19.50
N GLN A 212 10.32 20.37 -19.11
CA GLN A 212 8.94 20.83 -18.94
C GLN A 212 8.80 21.92 -17.88
N MET A 213 9.51 21.80 -16.76
CA MET A 213 9.54 22.83 -15.71
C MET A 213 10.20 24.12 -16.19
N ASN A 214 11.14 24.04 -17.13
CA ASN A 214 11.76 25.19 -17.79
C ASN A 214 10.95 25.74 -18.98
N GLY A 215 9.79 25.15 -19.29
CA GLY A 215 8.92 25.58 -20.39
C GLY A 215 9.46 25.23 -21.79
N GLN A 216 10.28 24.19 -21.90
CA GLN A 216 10.86 23.69 -23.16
C GLN A 216 10.06 22.53 -23.76
#